data_AF-A0AAT9HX77-F1
#
_entry.id   AF-A0AAT9HX77-F1
#
_cell.length_a   1.000
_cell.length_b   1.000
_cell.length_c   1.000
_cell.angle_alpha   90.00
_cell.angle_beta   90.00
_cell.angle_gamma   90.00
#
_symmetry.space_group_name_H-M   'P 1'
#
loop_
_entity.id
_entity.type
_entity.pdbx_description
1 polymer ?
#
loop_
_entity_poly.entity_id
_entity_poly.type
_entity_poly.pdbx_seq_one_letter_code
_entity_poly.pdbx_strand_id
1 'polypeptide(L)' 'MAEGIVASAQRRGELRPGTDHALALDLISGPLYWRSVVIRSPKLPKGYLAALTRATTEALKAL' A
#
# COMPACT_ATOMS: atom_id res chain seq x y z
N MET A 1 1.50 14.56 3.10
CA MET A 1 0.51 13.69 2.40
C MET A 1 1.08 12.28 2.24
N ALA A 2 0.24 11.27 2.01
CA ALA A 2 0.64 9.85 1.99
C ALA A 2 1.72 9.51 0.94
N GLU A 3 1.71 10.19 -0.20
CA GLU A 3 2.74 10.10 -1.25
C GLU A 3 4.17 10.34 -0.72
N GLY A 4 4.32 11.19 0.30
CA GLY A 4 5.62 11.50 0.91
C GLY A 4 6.31 10.28 1.52
N ILE A 5 5.55 9.28 1.98
CA ILE A 5 6.09 8.03 2.51
C ILE A 5 6.70 7.19 1.38
N VAL A 6 5.99 7.05 0.26
CA VAL A 6 6.46 6.30 -0.93
C VAL A 6 7.68 6.99 -1.54
N ALA A 7 7.62 8.31 -1.72
CA ALA A 7 8.74 9.11 -2.20
C ALA A 7 9.97 8.98 -1.28
N SER A 8 9.77 8.90 0.04
CA SER A 8 10.87 8.68 0.97
C SER A 8 11.46 7.28 0.87
N ALA A 9 10.64 6.25 0.66
CA ALA A 9 11.11 4.88 0.46
C ALA A 9 11.96 4.77 -0.82
N GLN A 10 11.52 5.41 -1.90
CA GLN A 10 12.30 5.51 -3.14
C GLN A 10 13.64 6.25 -2.92
N ARG A 11 13.65 7.38 -2.19
CA ARG A 11 14.89 8.11 -1.85
C ARG A 11 15.87 7.28 -1.02
N ARG A 12 15.38 6.37 -0.18
CA ARG A 12 16.22 5.44 0.60
C ARG A 12 16.69 4.22 -0.21
N GLY A 13 16.24 4.07 -1.46
CA GLY A 13 16.56 2.91 -2.30
C GLY A 13 15.78 1.64 -1.94
N GLU A 14 14.71 1.76 -1.15
CA GLU A 14 13.85 0.62 -0.78
C GLU A 14 12.88 0.23 -1.91
N LEU A 15 12.57 1.19 -2.80
CA LEU A 15 11.76 1.03 -4.01
C LEU A 15 12.57 1.48 -5.23
N ARG A 16 12.23 0.95 -6.41
CA ARG A 16 12.94 1.26 -7.65
C ARG A 16 12.78 2.74 -8.04
N PRO A 17 13.78 3.35 -8.67
CA PRO A 17 13.61 4.67 -9.26
C PRO A 17 12.45 4.68 -10.27
N GLY A 18 11.57 5.68 -10.18
CA GLY A 18 10.42 5.81 -11.08
C GLY A 18 9.19 5.00 -10.66
N THR A 19 9.14 4.47 -9.43
CA THR A 19 7.90 3.88 -8.88
C THR A 19 6.74 4.87 -9.02
N ASP A 20 5.62 4.39 -9.57
CA ASP A 20 4.38 5.13 -9.67
C ASP A 20 3.76 5.31 -8.26
N HIS A 21 3.77 6.55 -7.77
CA HIS A 21 3.25 6.88 -6.43
C HIS A 21 1.72 6.79 -6.36
N ALA A 22 1.01 7.05 -7.46
CA ALA A 22 -0.44 6.93 -7.50
C ALA A 22 -0.85 5.46 -7.40
N LEU A 23 -0.21 4.59 -8.18
CA LEU A 23 -0.44 3.15 -8.11
C LEU A 23 -0.11 2.58 -6.71
N ALA A 24 0.97 3.06 -6.07
CA ALA A 24 1.30 2.66 -4.72
C ALA A 24 0.18 3.01 -3.72
N LEU A 25 -0.42 4.21 -3.84
CA LEU A 25 -1.54 4.61 -3.00
C LEU A 25 -2.81 3.81 -3.26
N ASP A 26 -3.08 3.47 -4.52
CA ASP A 26 -4.21 2.62 -4.90
C ASP A 26 -4.09 1.22 -4.29
N LEU A 27 -2.89 0.63 -4.31
CA LEU A 27 -2.64 -0.69 -3.71
C LEU A 27 -2.70 -0.68 -2.17
N ILE A 28 -2.33 0.44 -1.53
CA ILE A 28 -2.43 0.60 -0.07
C ILE A 28 -3.90 0.80 0.35
N SER A 29 -4.59 1.71 -0.33
CA SER A 29 -5.88 2.24 0.11
C SER A 29 -7.06 1.45 -0.46
N GLY A 30 -6.93 0.91 -1.67
CA GLY A 30 -7.99 0.19 -2.38
C GLY A 30 -8.59 -0.96 -1.59
N PRO A 31 -7.79 -1.90 -1.05
CA PRO A 31 -8.32 -3.01 -0.24
C PRO A 31 -9.03 -2.53 1.04
N LEU A 32 -8.53 -1.45 1.65
CA LEU A 32 -9.14 -0.88 2.86
C LEU A 32 -10.47 -0.18 2.54
N TYR A 33 -10.51 0.59 1.46
CA TYR A 33 -11.73 1.23 0.95
C TYR A 33 -12.79 0.18 0.60
N TRP A 34 -12.43 -0.84 -0.17
CA TRP A 34 -13.33 -1.93 -0.54
C TRP A 34 -13.95 -2.60 0.68
N ARG A 35 -13.15 -2.93 1.69
CA ARG A 35 -13.66 -3.56 2.92
C ARG A 35 -14.53 -2.62 3.75
N SER A 36 -14.17 -1.35 3.85
CA SER A 36 -14.88 -0.36 4.65
C SER A 36 -16.20 0.08 4.02
N VAL A 37 -16.19 0.40 2.72
CA VAL A 37 -17.30 1.08 2.03
C VAL A 37 -18.15 0.09 1.23
N VAL A 38 -17.54 -0.88 0.56
CA VAL A 38 -18.25 -1.82 -0.32
C VAL A 38 -18.75 -3.03 0.46
N ILE A 39 -17.84 -3.78 1.10
CA ILE A 39 -18.21 -4.94 1.93
C ILE A 39 -18.86 -4.49 3.24
N ARG A 40 -18.62 -3.24 3.69
CA ARG A 40 -19.10 -2.70 4.96
C ARG A 40 -18.68 -3.54 6.17
N SER A 41 -17.47 -4.10 6.11
CA SER A 41 -16.82 -4.86 7.18
C SER A 41 -15.52 -4.17 7.62
N PRO A 42 -15.61 -3.02 8.31
CA PRO A 42 -14.43 -2.21 8.66
C PRO A 42 -13.57 -2.88 9.75
N LYS A 43 -14.10 -3.84 10.51
CA LYS A 43 -13.28 -4.64 11.44
C LYS A 43 -12.41 -5.62 10.64
N LEU A 44 -11.11 -5.37 10.68
CA LEU A 44 -10.11 -6.19 10.02
C LEU A 44 -9.69 -7.35 10.94
N PRO A 45 -9.47 -8.56 10.39
CA PRO A 45 -8.88 -9.66 11.15
C PRO A 45 -7.53 -9.28 11.73
N LYS A 46 -7.15 -9.92 12.85
CA LYS A 46 -5.82 -9.75 13.44
C LYS A 46 -4.74 -10.08 12.40
N GLY A 47 -3.76 -9.19 12.25
CA GLY A 47 -2.66 -9.35 11.31
C GLY A 47 -2.96 -8.98 9.85
N TYR A 48 -4.21 -8.65 9.51
CA TYR A 48 -4.57 -8.29 8.12
C TYR A 48 -3.75 -7.10 7.59
N LEU A 49 -3.60 -6.04 8.37
CA LEU A 49 -2.80 -4.88 7.97
C LEU A 49 -1.33 -5.24 7.74
N ALA A 50 -0.74 -6.09 8.60
CA ALA A 50 0.63 -6.53 8.42
C ALA A 50 0.81 -7.36 7.13
N ALA A 51 -0.14 -8.26 6.86
CA ALA A 51 -0.15 -9.06 5.63
C ALA A 51 -0.33 -8.18 4.39
N LEU A 52 -1.25 -7.21 4.44
CA LEU A 52 -1.47 -6.26 3.35
C LEU A 52 -0.22 -5.41 3.09
N THR A 53 0.37 -4.82 4.12
CA THR A 53 1.61 -4.04 3.99
C THR A 53 2.72 -4.87 3.34
N ARG A 54 2.92 -6.11 3.78
CA ARG A 54 3.93 -6.99 3.19
C ARG A 54 3.63 -7.29 1.73
N ALA A 55 2.39 -7.67 1.41
CA ALA A 55 1.99 -7.98 0.03
C ALA A 55 2.19 -6.78 -0.91
N THR A 56 1.71 -5.60 -0.51
CA THR A 56 1.88 -4.38 -1.29
C THR A 56 3.34 -3.98 -1.45
N THR A 57 4.16 -4.11 -0.40
CA THR A 57 5.59 -3.81 -0.48
C THR A 57 6.31 -4.71 -1.46
N GLU A 58 6.05 -6.03 -1.42
CA GLU A 58 6.68 -6.97 -2.33
C GLU A 58 6.20 -6.79 -3.78
N ALA A 59 4.92 -6.45 -3.97
CA ALA A 59 4.40 -6.07 -5.29
C ALA A 59 5.11 -4.84 -5.86
N LEU A 60 5.27 -3.78 -5.07
CA LEU A 60 5.96 -2.55 -5.49
C LEU A 60 7.44 -2.77 -5.82
N LYS A 61 8.12 -3.69 -5.13
CA LYS A 61 9.52 -4.07 -5.44
C LYS A 61 9.65 -4.90 -6.71
N ALA A 62 8.60 -5.63 -7.08
CA ALA A 62 8.60 -6.53 -8.24
C ALA A 62 8.38 -5.79 -9.56
N LEU A 63 7.66 -4.67 -9.55
CA LEU A 63 7.53 -3.73 -10.68
C LEU A 63 8.90 -3.17 -11.09
#